data_AF-A0A9D4DAA2-F1
#
_entry.id   AF-A0A9D4DAA2-F1
#
_cell.length_a   1.000
_cell.length_b   1.000
_cell.length_c   1.000
_cell.angle_alpha   90.00
_cell.angle_beta   90.00
_cell.angle_gamma   90.00
#
_symmetry.space_group_name_H-M   'P 1'
#
loop_
_entity.id
_entity.type
_entity.pdbx_description
1 polymer ?
#
loop_
_entity_poly.entity_id
_entity_poly.type
_entity_poly.pdbx_seq_one_letter_code
_entity_poly.pdbx_strand_id
1 'polypeptide(L)'
;MRAWGDWEAGMVNLLMLHDNITPPQLYLLQVIRSETADPESSVCSNTFVMKDYAEVLFSAERYKQKIEHMLTYLGKATTNGPSISFRGNCDLVHAFHVLKPLPEIQNWIDRCRGRHWPPIQLLAVARVAPCFLVPAGHPDSDYTHEEWRLSPNLIERMLMFGFNMTQLKCYVILTN
;
A
#
# COMPACT_ATOMS: atom_id res chain seq x y z
N MET A 1 0.01 20.52 3.68
CA MET A 1 0.24 19.28 2.92
C MET A 1 1.72 18.94 3.03
N ARG A 2 2.11 17.81 3.64
CA ARG A 2 3.54 17.41 3.77
C ARG A 2 3.82 16.32 2.74
N ALA A 3 4.65 16.60 1.75
CA ALA A 3 5.09 15.61 0.77
C ALA A 3 6.18 14.70 1.38
N TRP A 4 6.05 13.40 1.15
CA TRP A 4 6.98 12.39 1.66
C TRP A 4 7.86 11.87 0.51
N GLY A 5 8.89 12.63 0.12
CA GLY A 5 9.83 12.23 -0.94
C GLY A 5 10.45 13.44 -1.65
N ASP A 6 11.60 13.24 -2.30
CA ASP A 6 12.20 14.24 -3.18
C ASP A 6 11.63 14.04 -4.60
N TRP A 7 11.39 15.14 -5.32
CA TRP A 7 10.91 15.05 -6.69
C TRP A 7 12.02 14.57 -7.62
N GLU A 8 11.72 13.61 -8.51
CA GLU A 8 12.66 13.07 -9.49
C GLU A 8 12.23 13.40 -10.92
N ALA A 9 13.13 14.04 -11.68
CA ALA A 9 12.90 14.39 -13.07
C ALA A 9 12.73 13.14 -13.95
N GLY A 10 11.76 13.16 -14.86
CA GLY A 10 11.49 12.06 -15.80
C GLY A 10 10.71 10.88 -15.21
N MET A 11 10.37 10.94 -13.92
CA MET A 11 9.57 9.92 -13.23
C MET A 11 8.17 10.44 -12.92
N VAL A 12 7.21 9.52 -12.76
CA VAL A 12 5.89 9.85 -12.21
C VAL A 12 6.04 9.98 -10.70
N ASN A 13 5.94 11.21 -10.20
CA ASN A 13 6.04 11.51 -8.79
C ASN A 13 4.65 11.44 -8.16
N LEU A 14 4.50 10.62 -7.12
CA LEU A 14 3.23 10.43 -6.41
C LEU A 14 3.33 10.97 -4.99
N LEU A 15 2.36 11.81 -4.62
CA LEU A 15 2.12 12.30 -3.28
C LEU A 15 1.10 11.39 -2.59
N MET A 16 1.50 10.79 -1.48
CA MET A 16 0.56 10.08 -0.61
C MET A 16 -0.24 11.09 0.21
N LEU A 17 -1.56 11.12 -0.01
CA LEU A 17 -2.48 11.97 0.72
C LEU A 17 -2.89 11.31 2.03
N HIS A 18 -2.81 12.09 3.10
CA HIS A 18 -3.31 11.71 4.41
C HIS A 18 -4.40 12.71 4.78
N ASP A 19 -5.66 12.32 4.58
CA ASP A 19 -6.84 13.11 4.90
C ASP A 19 -7.73 12.38 5.92
N ASN A 20 -8.76 13.07 6.40
CA ASN A 20 -9.74 12.52 7.34
C ASN A 20 -10.92 11.83 6.63
N ILE A 21 -10.89 11.76 5.30
CA ILE A 21 -12.02 11.31 4.46
C ILE A 21 -11.82 9.84 4.11
N THR A 22 -10.58 9.47 3.84
CA THR A 22 -10.17 8.11 3.54
C THR A 22 -10.21 7.28 4.83
N PRO A 23 -10.74 6.04 4.81
CA PRO A 23 -10.77 5.23 6.03
C PRO A 23 -9.34 4.95 6.56
N PRO A 24 -9.18 4.61 7.85
CA PRO A 24 -7.87 4.34 8.41
C PRO A 24 -7.07 3.31 7.60
N GLN A 25 -5.76 3.53 7.45
CA GLN A 25 -4.82 2.70 6.68
C GLN A 25 -5.03 2.68 5.15
N LEU A 26 -5.93 3.53 4.64
CA LEU A 26 -6.11 3.74 3.21
C LEU A 26 -5.59 5.14 2.83
N TYR A 27 -5.08 5.24 1.61
CA TYR A 27 -4.39 6.42 1.11
C TYR A 27 -4.77 6.67 -0.34
N LEU A 28 -4.92 7.95 -0.70
CA LEU A 28 -4.97 8.37 -2.09
C LEU A 28 -3.57 8.76 -2.56
N LEU A 29 -3.27 8.48 -3.82
CA LEU A 29 -2.00 8.84 -4.45
C LEU A 29 -2.26 9.93 -5.49
N GLN A 30 -1.81 11.15 -5.22
CA GLN A 30 -1.94 12.28 -6.14
C GLN A 30 -0.68 12.45 -6.97
N VAL A 31 -0.81 12.73 -8.26
CA VAL A 31 0.34 13.03 -9.12
C VAL A 31 0.86 14.43 -8.82
N ILE A 32 2.18 14.53 -8.58
CA ILE A 32 2.87 15.81 -8.48
C ILE A 32 3.29 16.22 -9.91
N ARG A 33 2.70 17.30 -10.42
CA ARG A 33 3.07 17.90 -11.70
C ARG A 33 4.16 18.94 -11.48
N SER A 34 5.21 18.96 -12.32
CA SER A 34 6.17 20.06 -12.34
C SER A 34 5.54 21.29 -12.99
N GLU A 35 5.89 22.50 -12.53
CA GLU A 35 5.50 23.77 -13.17
C GLU A 35 6.08 23.92 -14.59
N THR A 36 7.09 23.13 -14.95
CA THR A 36 7.91 23.34 -16.16
C THR A 36 7.73 22.32 -17.29
N ALA A 37 6.83 21.34 -17.20
CA ALA A 37 6.60 20.42 -18.33
C ALA A 37 5.21 19.79 -18.36
N ASP A 38 4.59 19.83 -19.54
CA ASP A 38 3.35 19.14 -19.89
C ASP A 38 3.45 17.63 -19.63
N PRO A 39 2.59 17.07 -18.77
CA PRO A 39 2.62 15.64 -18.45
C PRO A 39 1.72 14.80 -19.36
N GLU A 40 1.15 15.37 -20.45
CA GLU A 40 0.20 14.63 -21.30
C GLU A 40 0.81 13.38 -21.96
N SER A 41 2.14 13.34 -22.18
CA SER A 41 2.79 12.21 -22.86
C SER A 41 3.37 11.14 -21.91
N SER A 42 3.57 11.42 -20.62
CA SER A 42 4.21 10.49 -19.66
C SER A 42 3.23 9.86 -18.66
N VAL A 43 2.06 10.47 -18.49
CA VAL A 43 0.97 9.94 -17.68
C VAL A 43 0.20 8.96 -18.54
N CYS A 44 0.51 7.68 -18.42
CA CYS A 44 -0.19 6.59 -19.11
C CYS A 44 -1.71 6.71 -18.87
N SER A 45 -2.43 7.32 -19.82
CA SER A 45 -3.76 7.94 -19.69
C SER A 45 -4.78 7.15 -18.87
N ASN A 46 -4.75 5.82 -18.97
CA ASN A 46 -5.81 5.00 -18.42
C ASN A 46 -5.63 4.67 -16.94
N THR A 47 -4.50 4.94 -16.28
CA THR A 47 -4.34 4.64 -14.84
C THR A 47 -4.65 5.83 -13.93
N PHE A 48 -4.86 7.02 -14.50
CA PHE A 48 -5.06 8.25 -13.76
C PHE A 48 -6.51 8.71 -13.86
N VAL A 49 -7.00 9.33 -12.79
CA VAL A 49 -8.37 9.86 -12.69
C VAL A 49 -8.26 11.34 -12.34
N MET A 50 -8.80 12.20 -13.21
CA MET A 50 -9.01 13.60 -12.90
C MET A 50 -10.26 13.69 -12.02
N LYS A 51 -10.14 14.23 -10.80
CA LYS A 51 -11.31 14.52 -9.94
C LYS A 51 -11.82 15.94 -10.17
N ASP A 52 -10.90 16.90 -10.34
CA ASP A 52 -11.15 18.31 -10.64
C ASP A 52 -10.15 18.86 -11.68
N TYR A 53 -10.26 20.13 -12.06
CA TYR A 53 -9.35 20.79 -13.03
C TYR A 53 -7.85 20.75 -12.63
N ALA A 54 -7.54 20.48 -11.37
CA ALA A 54 -6.16 20.48 -10.86
C ALA A 54 -5.71 19.14 -10.27
N GLU A 55 -6.62 18.28 -9.79
CA GLU A 55 -6.26 17.09 -9.03
C GLU A 55 -6.30 15.82 -9.88
N VAL A 56 -5.16 15.13 -9.91
CA VAL A 56 -4.99 13.85 -10.62
C VAL A 56 -4.64 12.77 -9.62
N LEU A 57 -5.52 11.80 -9.48
CA LEU A 57 -5.30 10.63 -8.63
C LEU A 57 -4.80 9.44 -9.46
N PHE A 58 -3.97 8.62 -8.85
CA PHE A 58 -3.49 7.37 -9.40
C PHE A 58 -4.41 6.22 -8.95
N SER A 59 -5.18 5.68 -9.89
CA SER A 59 -6.20 4.67 -9.59
C SER A 59 -5.60 3.30 -9.33
N ALA A 60 -5.84 2.78 -8.12
CA ALA A 60 -5.52 1.43 -7.72
C ALA A 60 -6.19 0.37 -8.62
N GLU A 61 -7.49 0.55 -8.90
CA GLU A 61 -8.26 -0.41 -9.70
C GLU A 61 -7.76 -0.46 -11.14
N ARG A 62 -7.58 0.70 -11.79
CA ARG A 62 -7.09 0.74 -13.17
C ARG A 62 -5.66 0.25 -13.30
N TYR A 63 -4.83 0.47 -12.27
CA TYR A 63 -3.48 -0.09 -12.22
C TYR A 63 -3.52 -1.62 -12.17
N LYS A 64 -4.33 -2.17 -11.26
CA LYS A 64 -4.52 -3.62 -11.08
C LYS A 64 -5.05 -4.28 -12.36
N GLN A 65 -6.06 -3.70 -13.00
CA GLN A 65 -6.60 -4.17 -14.29
C GLN A 65 -5.54 -4.19 -15.40
N LYS A 66 -4.67 -3.17 -15.47
CA LYS A 66 -3.56 -3.14 -16.43
C LYS A 66 -2.59 -4.30 -16.23
N ILE A 67 -2.25 -4.60 -14.97
CA ILE A 67 -1.37 -5.72 -14.63
C ILE A 67 -2.06 -7.06 -14.93
N GLU A 68 -3.32 -7.25 -14.53
CA GLU A 68 -4.08 -8.47 -14.83
C GLU A 68 -4.16 -8.72 -16.33
N HIS A 69 -4.46 -7.68 -17.12
CA HIS A 69 -4.50 -7.77 -18.57
C HIS A 69 -3.13 -8.19 -19.15
N MET A 70 -2.04 -7.60 -18.67
CA MET A 70 -0.68 -7.99 -19.05
C MET A 70 -0.40 -9.47 -18.73
N LEU A 71 -0.74 -9.93 -17.52
CA LEU A 71 -0.51 -11.30 -17.09
C LEU A 71 -1.38 -12.30 -17.83
N THR A 72 -2.60 -11.91 -18.22
CA THR A 72 -3.54 -12.77 -18.97
C THR A 72 -2.96 -13.22 -20.31
N TYR A 73 -2.13 -12.39 -20.96
CA TYR A 73 -1.39 -12.79 -22.16
C TYR A 73 -0.37 -13.91 -21.92
N LEU A 74 0.13 -14.06 -20.68
CA LEU A 74 1.13 -15.06 -20.29
C LEU A 74 0.49 -16.33 -19.69
N GLY A 75 -0.80 -16.30 -19.37
CA GLY A 75 -1.55 -17.42 -18.80
C GLY A 75 -2.77 -16.94 -18.02
N LYS A 76 -3.60 -17.88 -17.54
CA LYS A 76 -4.81 -17.54 -16.77
C LYS A 76 -4.45 -16.68 -15.55
N ALA A 77 -4.97 -15.47 -15.50
CA ALA A 77 -4.85 -14.55 -14.38
C ALA A 77 -6.26 -14.16 -13.91
N THR A 78 -6.46 -14.06 -12.60
CA THR A 78 -7.72 -13.60 -12.01
C THR A 78 -7.45 -12.74 -10.78
N THR A 79 -8.02 -11.54 -10.76
CA THR A 79 -7.90 -10.63 -9.60
C THR A 79 -8.79 -11.06 -8.42
N ASN A 80 -8.22 -11.04 -7.22
CA ASN A 80 -8.91 -11.28 -5.93
C ASN A 80 -8.42 -10.27 -4.88
N GLY A 81 -9.22 -9.24 -4.58
CA GLY A 81 -8.79 -8.18 -3.67
C GLY A 81 -7.52 -7.47 -4.18
N PRO A 82 -6.42 -7.40 -3.39
CA PRO A 82 -5.14 -6.84 -3.83
C PRO A 82 -4.29 -7.81 -4.65
N SER A 83 -4.63 -9.10 -4.71
CA SER A 83 -3.84 -10.12 -5.41
C SER A 83 -4.36 -10.44 -6.80
N ILE A 84 -3.46 -10.96 -7.63
CA ILE A 84 -3.77 -11.57 -8.93
C ILE A 84 -3.29 -13.01 -8.87
N SER A 85 -4.24 -13.95 -8.89
CA SER A 85 -3.95 -15.37 -8.95
C SER A 85 -3.53 -15.73 -10.37
N PHE A 86 -2.30 -16.19 -10.55
CA PHE A 86 -1.73 -16.52 -11.84
C PHE A 86 -1.49 -18.03 -11.96
N ARG A 87 -1.98 -18.62 -13.06
CA ARG A 87 -1.91 -20.06 -13.37
C ARG A 87 -2.45 -21.00 -12.28
N GLY A 88 -3.22 -20.47 -11.34
CA GLY A 88 -3.87 -21.22 -10.25
C GLY A 88 -2.92 -21.77 -9.18
N ASN A 89 -1.65 -21.37 -9.17
CA ASN A 89 -0.65 -21.86 -8.22
C ASN A 89 0.19 -20.77 -7.56
N CYS A 90 0.01 -19.51 -7.94
CA CYS A 90 0.67 -18.38 -7.31
C CYS A 90 -0.25 -17.16 -7.24
N ASP A 91 -0.17 -16.44 -6.13
CA ASP A 91 -0.83 -15.14 -5.94
C ASP A 91 0.23 -14.04 -5.97
N LEU A 92 0.05 -13.08 -6.87
CA LEU A 92 0.92 -11.94 -7.04
C LEU A 92 0.26 -10.70 -6.45
N VAL A 93 0.97 -9.96 -5.61
CA VAL A 93 0.52 -8.66 -5.09
C VAL A 93 1.50 -7.60 -5.55
N HIS A 94 1.03 -6.70 -6.42
CA HIS A 94 1.81 -5.54 -6.81
C HIS A 94 1.67 -4.45 -5.74
N ALA A 95 2.78 -3.84 -5.37
CA ALA A 95 2.80 -2.86 -4.30
C ALA A 95 3.86 -1.78 -4.51
N PHE A 96 3.61 -0.59 -3.96
CA PHE A 96 4.61 0.46 -3.84
C PHE A 96 5.34 0.36 -2.51
N HIS A 97 6.65 0.54 -2.53
CA HIS A 97 7.43 0.67 -1.32
C HIS A 97 7.16 2.04 -0.67
N VAL A 98 6.85 2.01 0.62
CA VAL A 98 6.82 3.22 1.44
C VAL A 98 8.22 3.42 2.03
N LEU A 99 8.94 4.39 1.49
CA LEU A 99 10.36 4.62 1.82
C LEU A 99 10.58 5.28 3.17
N LYS A 100 9.56 5.93 3.72
CA LYS A 100 9.63 6.68 4.98
C LYS A 100 8.60 6.12 5.98
N PRO A 101 8.94 5.96 7.27
CA PRO A 101 8.00 5.43 8.26
C PRO A 101 6.73 6.30 8.37
N LEU A 102 5.56 5.67 8.24
CA LEU A 102 4.29 6.36 8.39
C LEU A 102 4.03 6.70 9.86
N PRO A 103 3.37 7.84 10.16
CA PRO A 103 3.07 8.24 11.53
C PRO A 103 2.34 7.15 12.32
N GLU A 104 1.40 6.44 11.70
CA GLU A 104 0.65 5.36 12.35
C GLU A 104 1.52 4.17 12.75
N ILE A 105 2.49 3.79 11.91
CA ILE A 105 3.47 2.74 12.23
C ILE A 105 4.40 3.22 13.34
N GLN A 106 4.89 4.46 13.27
CA GLN A 106 5.76 5.02 14.30
C GLN A 106 5.04 5.09 15.67
N ASN A 107 3.80 5.58 15.68
CA ASN A 107 2.96 5.61 16.88
C ASN A 107 2.75 4.19 17.45
N TRP A 108 2.52 3.20 16.59
CA TRP A 108 2.43 1.81 17.02
C TRP A 108 3.75 1.30 17.62
N ILE A 109 4.91 1.66 17.06
CA ILE A 109 6.23 1.26 17.56
C ILE A 109 6.46 1.85 18.95
N ASP A 110 6.21 3.16 19.11
CA ASP A 110 6.57 3.93 20.30
C ASP A 110 5.53 3.83 21.44
N ARG A 111 4.37 3.20 21.21
CA ARG A 111 3.35 3.03 22.25
C ARG A 111 3.92 2.37 23.51
N CYS A 112 3.53 2.88 24.68
CA CYS A 112 3.89 2.28 25.96
C CYS A 112 3.26 0.88 26.09
N ARG A 113 4.05 -0.13 26.48
CA ARG A 113 3.59 -1.52 26.56
C ARG A 113 3.86 -2.08 27.96
N GLY A 114 2.80 -2.33 28.73
CA GLY A 114 2.91 -2.85 30.10
C GLY A 114 3.50 -4.26 30.21
N ARG A 115 3.39 -5.09 29.17
CA ARG A 115 3.90 -6.48 29.17
C ARG A 115 5.22 -6.67 28.41
N HIS A 116 5.94 -5.59 28.07
CA HIS A 116 7.22 -5.64 27.35
C HIS A 116 7.24 -6.51 26.07
N TRP A 117 6.08 -6.74 25.47
CA TRP A 117 5.92 -7.44 24.21
C TRP A 117 5.45 -6.47 23.12
N PRO A 118 6.05 -6.46 21.92
CA PRO A 118 7.14 -7.33 21.51
C PRO A 118 8.48 -6.90 22.14
N PRO A 119 9.46 -7.81 22.26
CA PRO A 119 10.83 -7.50 22.67
C PRO A 119 11.42 -6.31 21.90
N ILE A 120 12.30 -5.56 22.56
CA ILE A 120 12.90 -4.35 21.98
C ILE A 120 13.67 -4.62 20.68
N GLN A 121 14.25 -5.81 20.54
CA GLN A 121 14.93 -6.23 19.31
C GLN A 121 13.95 -6.32 18.14
N LEU A 122 12.74 -6.85 18.35
CA LEU A 122 11.71 -6.89 17.30
C LEU A 122 11.19 -5.50 16.97
N LEU A 123 11.10 -4.59 17.95
CA LEU A 123 10.76 -3.19 17.69
C LEU A 123 11.82 -2.48 16.84
N ALA A 124 13.10 -2.75 17.11
CA ALA A 124 14.20 -2.19 16.33
C ALA A 124 14.14 -2.64 14.87
N VAL A 125 13.80 -3.91 14.61
CA VAL A 125 13.63 -4.37 13.22
C VAL A 125 12.35 -3.83 12.59
N ALA A 126 11.23 -3.80 13.33
CA ALA A 126 9.97 -3.22 12.83
C ALA A 126 10.12 -1.76 12.39
N ARG A 127 11.01 -0.99 13.04
CA ARG A 127 11.30 0.40 12.70
C ARG A 127 11.98 0.59 11.34
N VAL A 128 12.73 -0.41 10.87
CA VAL A 128 13.45 -0.36 9.59
C VAL A 128 12.85 -1.25 8.53
N ALA A 129 11.85 -2.07 8.88
CA ALA A 129 11.15 -2.92 7.95
C ALA A 129 10.33 -2.06 6.97
N PRO A 130 10.38 -2.36 5.66
CA PRO A 130 9.59 -1.61 4.70
C PRO A 130 8.11 -1.91 4.89
N CYS A 131 7.29 -0.90 4.60
CA CYS A 131 5.86 -1.04 4.44
C CYS A 131 5.50 -0.86 2.98
N PHE A 132 4.32 -1.34 2.61
CA PHE A 132 3.88 -1.37 1.22
C PHE A 132 2.50 -0.73 1.06
N LEU A 133 2.23 -0.14 -0.10
CA LEU A 133 0.88 0.25 -0.51
C LEU A 133 0.38 -0.72 -1.58
N VAL A 134 -0.77 -1.36 -1.33
CA VAL A 134 -1.38 -2.34 -2.24
C VAL A 134 -2.71 -1.81 -2.81
N PRO A 135 -3.10 -2.21 -4.03
CA PRO A 135 -4.32 -1.71 -4.66
C PRO A 135 -5.57 -2.39 -4.06
N ALA A 136 -6.11 -1.82 -2.98
CA ALA A 136 -7.28 -2.34 -2.30
C ALA A 136 -8.06 -1.24 -1.57
N GLY A 137 -9.14 -0.75 -2.20
CA GLY A 137 -10.04 0.22 -1.57
C GLY A 137 -11.02 -0.38 -0.57
N HIS A 138 -11.73 0.51 0.11
CA HIS A 138 -12.85 0.20 0.98
C HIS A 138 -14.14 0.11 0.16
N PRO A 139 -14.98 -0.93 0.33
CA PRO A 139 -16.22 -1.09 -0.46
C PRO A 139 -17.19 0.09 -0.35
N ASP A 140 -17.28 0.68 0.85
CA ASP A 140 -18.20 1.79 1.13
C ASP A 140 -17.58 3.19 0.95
N SER A 141 -16.39 3.30 0.37
CA SER A 141 -15.74 4.59 0.13
C SER A 141 -16.09 5.16 -1.25
N ASP A 142 -16.31 6.48 -1.30
CA ASP A 142 -16.45 7.24 -2.55
C ASP A 142 -15.20 7.19 -3.45
N TYR A 143 -14.06 6.75 -2.89
CA TYR A 143 -12.77 6.61 -3.56
C TYR A 143 -12.30 5.16 -3.68
N THR A 144 -13.20 4.18 -3.56
CA THR A 144 -12.87 2.74 -3.55
C THR A 144 -11.93 2.30 -4.68
N HIS A 145 -12.02 2.91 -5.86
CA HIS A 145 -11.19 2.57 -7.01
C HIS A 145 -9.85 3.33 -7.08
N GLU A 146 -9.71 4.40 -6.30
CA GLU A 146 -8.50 5.22 -6.20
C GLU A 146 -7.66 4.91 -4.96
N GLU A 147 -8.23 4.23 -3.97
CA GLU A 147 -7.60 3.94 -2.69
C GLU A 147 -6.54 2.84 -2.73
N TRP A 148 -5.45 3.12 -2.01
CA TRP A 148 -4.34 2.22 -1.77
C TRP A 148 -4.25 1.88 -0.29
N ARG A 149 -4.13 0.60 0.06
CA ARG A 149 -4.07 0.13 1.45
C ARG A 149 -2.64 -0.03 1.92
N LEU A 150 -2.34 0.43 3.13
CA LEU A 150 -1.10 0.08 3.80
C LEU A 150 -1.06 -1.42 4.13
N SER A 151 0.05 -2.05 3.79
CA SER A 151 0.39 -3.42 4.14
C SER A 151 1.72 -3.43 4.89
N PRO A 152 1.71 -3.60 6.22
CA PRO A 152 2.92 -3.77 7.03
C PRO A 152 3.31 -5.26 7.14
N ASN A 153 3.11 -6.05 6.08
CA ASN A 153 3.20 -7.52 6.10
C ASN A 153 4.52 -8.08 6.67
N LEU A 154 5.66 -7.42 6.41
CA LEU A 154 6.94 -7.84 6.95
C LEU A 154 7.02 -7.60 8.45
N ILE A 155 6.51 -6.47 8.94
CA ILE A 155 6.42 -6.19 10.38
C ILE A 155 5.53 -7.24 11.04
N GLU A 156 4.35 -7.53 10.48
CA GLU A 156 3.42 -8.54 10.98
C GLU A 156 4.07 -9.93 11.06
N ARG A 157 4.69 -10.38 9.96
CA ARG A 157 5.41 -11.65 9.91
C ARG A 157 6.51 -11.72 10.96
N MET A 158 7.23 -10.63 11.17
CA MET A 158 8.27 -10.56 12.19
C MET A 158 7.73 -10.67 13.61
N LEU A 159 6.57 -10.06 13.88
CA LEU A 159 5.92 -10.16 15.19
C LEU A 159 5.47 -11.58 15.50
N MET A 160 5.07 -12.36 14.48
CA MET A 160 4.72 -13.77 14.66
C MET A 160 5.90 -14.59 15.19
N PHE A 161 7.14 -14.29 14.78
CA PHE A 161 8.33 -14.96 15.34
C PHE A 161 8.56 -14.62 16.82
N GLY A 162 7.95 -13.55 17.33
CA GLY A 162 7.95 -13.18 18.74
C GLY A 162 6.81 -13.79 19.55
N PHE A 163 5.99 -14.68 18.97
CA PHE A 163 4.91 -15.34 19.70
C PHE A 163 5.43 -16.45 20.62
N ASN A 164 4.85 -16.53 21.82
CA ASN A 164 4.96 -17.72 22.63
C ASN A 164 4.04 -18.84 22.11
N MET A 165 4.20 -20.06 22.63
CA MET A 165 3.44 -21.23 22.17
C MET A 165 1.92 -21.06 22.25
N THR A 166 1.41 -20.37 23.27
CA THR A 166 -0.03 -20.12 23.43
C THR A 166 -0.52 -19.13 22.38
N GLN A 167 0.19 -18.01 22.17
CA GLN A 167 -0.12 -17.02 21.15
C GLN A 167 -0.11 -17.63 19.75
N LEU A 168 0.88 -18.48 19.44
CA LEU A 168 0.97 -19.18 18.17
C LEU A 168 -0.20 -20.15 17.97
N LYS A 169 -0.57 -20.92 19.00
CA LYS A 169 -1.75 -21.80 18.95
C LYS A 169 -3.03 -21.00 18.72
N CYS A 170 -3.24 -19.92 19.45
CA CYS A 170 -4.40 -19.04 19.26
C CYS A 170 -4.43 -18.47 17.84
N TYR A 171 -3.28 -18.02 17.32
CA TYR A 171 -3.18 -17.52 15.95
C TYR A 171 -3.61 -18.58 14.93
N VAL A 172 -3.03 -19.78 14.99
CA VAL A 172 -3.36 -20.88 14.06
C VAL A 172 -4.84 -21.30 14.12
N ILE A 173 -5.45 -21.25 15.31
CA ILE A 173 -6.88 -21.57 15.50
C ILE A 173 -7.77 -20.48 14.92
N LEU A 174 -7.40 -19.21 15.02
CA LEU A 174 -8.20 -18.09 14.52
C LEU A 174 -8.05 -17.86 13.01
N THR A 175 -7.00 -18.40 12.40
CA THR A 175 -6.71 -18.22 10.96
C THR A 175 -7.06 -19.43 10.10
N ASN A 176 -7.50 -20.55 10.69
CA ASN A 176 -8.10 -21.68 9.97
C ASN A 176 -9.62 -21.54 9.94
#